data_AF-A0A939HUC3-F1
#
_entry.id   AF-A0A939HUC3-F1
#
_cell.length_a   1.000
_cell.length_b   1.000
_cell.length_c   1.000
_cell.angle_alpha   90.00
_cell.angle_beta   90.00
_cell.angle_gamma   90.00
#
_symmetry.space_group_name_H-M   'P 1'
#
loop_
_entity.id
_entity.type
_entity.pdbx_description
1 polymer ?
#
loop_
_entity_poly.entity_id
_entity_poly.type
_entity_poly.pdbx_seq_one_letter_code
_entity_poly.pdbx_strand_id
1 'polypeptide(L)' 'MDKIDSYRQAIEQILTEHAELTSSKDSAVKAQLIFDRERHHYQLIYVGWQVPLSIFPERCF' A
#
# COMPACT_ATOMS: atom_id res chain seq x y z
N MET A 1 -0.75 -30.26 -3.55
CA MET A 1 0.20 -29.17 -3.89
C MET A 1 -0.57 -27.95 -4.40
N ASP A 2 -1.61 -28.13 -5.23
CA ASP A 2 -2.41 -27.06 -5.87
C ASP A 2 -3.05 -26.00 -4.99
N LYS A 3 -3.45 -26.35 -3.76
CA LYS A 3 -4.11 -25.38 -2.87
C LYS A 3 -3.18 -24.22 -2.50
N ILE A 4 -1.91 -24.49 -2.24
CA ILE A 4 -0.97 -23.45 -1.80
C ILE A 4 -0.76 -22.44 -2.93
N ASP A 5 -0.57 -22.91 -4.17
CA ASP A 5 -0.41 -22.01 -5.31
C ASP A 5 -1.69 -21.23 -5.62
N SER A 6 -2.86 -21.84 -5.44
CA SER A 6 -4.15 -21.14 -5.56
C SER A 6 -4.30 -20.03 -4.51
N TYR A 7 -3.90 -20.28 -3.25
CA TYR A 7 -3.93 -19.26 -2.21
C TYR A 7 -2.93 -18.14 -2.47
N ARG A 8 -1.72 -18.46 -2.93
CA ARG A 8 -0.70 -17.45 -3.29
C ARG A 8 -1.21 -16.53 -4.39
N GLN A 9 -1.81 -17.10 -5.43
CA GLN A 9 -2.33 -16.35 -6.57
C GLN A 9 -3.47 -15.42 -6.13
N ALA A 10 -4.37 -15.89 -5.26
CA ALA A 10 -5.43 -15.07 -4.69
C ALA A 10 -4.88 -13.93 -3.81
N ILE A 11 -3.87 -14.20 -2.98
CA ILE A 11 -3.25 -13.19 -2.10
C ILE A 11 -2.55 -12.10 -2.92
N GLU A 12 -1.77 -12.49 -3.93
CA GLU A 12 -1.10 -11.54 -4.83
C GLU A 12 -2.11 -10.66 -5.59
N GLN A 13 -3.21 -11.24 -6.05
CA GLN A 13 -4.26 -10.50 -6.73
C GLN A 13 -4.92 -9.47 -5.80
N ILE A 14 -5.34 -9.87 -4.59
CA ILE A 14 -5.96 -8.97 -3.62
C ILE A 14 -5.02 -7.81 -3.25
N LEU A 15 -3.74 -8.10 -3.01
CA LEU A 15 -2.77 -7.07 -2.66
C LEU A 15 -2.54 -6.10 -3.82
N THR A 16 -2.52 -6.59 -5.06
CA THR A 16 -2.39 -5.76 -6.26
C THR A 16 -3.57 -4.82 -6.44
N GLU A 17 -4.80 -5.35 -6.33
CA GLU A 17 -6.03 -4.55 -6.39
C GLU A 17 -6.06 -3.46 -5.29
N HIS A 18 -5.64 -3.81 -4.07
CA HIS A 18 -5.55 -2.84 -2.97
C HIS A 18 -4.50 -1.75 -3.20
N ALA A 19 -3.36 -2.08 -3.83
CA ALA A 19 -2.32 -1.10 -4.17
C ALA A 19 -2.79 -0.09 -5.22
N GLU A 20 -3.53 -0.56 -6.23
CA GLU A 20 -4.14 0.28 -7.27
C GLU A 20 -5.19 1.23 -6.70
N LEU A 21 -6.09 0.71 -5.85
CA LEU A 21 -7.10 1.51 -5.17
C LEU A 21 -6.48 2.62 -4.32
N THR A 22 -5.36 2.35 -3.65
CA THR A 22 -4.73 3.33 -2.77
C THR A 22 -3.94 4.38 -3.53
N SER A 23 -3.27 3.99 -4.63
CA SER A 23 -2.51 4.93 -5.48
C SER A 23 -3.41 5.99 -6.14
N SER A 24 -4.71 5.73 -6.24
CA SER A 24 -5.68 6.69 -6.77
C SER A 24 -6.07 7.80 -5.77
N LYS A 25 -5.84 7.60 -4.46
CA LYS A 25 -6.32 8.50 -3.40
C LYS A 25 -5.31 9.55 -2.96
N ASP A 26 -4.01 9.23 -2.97
CA ASP A 26 -2.98 10.13 -2.44
C ASP A 26 -1.72 10.08 -3.31
N SER A 27 -1.34 11.21 -3.90
CA SER A 27 -0.13 11.31 -4.75
C SER A 27 1.16 11.33 -3.92
N ALA A 28 1.07 11.63 -2.62
CA ALA A 28 2.21 11.70 -1.72
C ALA A 28 2.55 10.35 -1.05
N VAL A 29 1.65 9.36 -1.14
CA VAL A 29 1.80 8.02 -0.57
C VAL A 29 1.81 6.97 -1.67
N LYS A 30 2.95 6.32 -1.86
CA LYS A 30 3.12 5.27 -2.87
C LYS A 30 2.94 3.90 -2.24
N ALA A 31 2.04 3.10 -2.81
CA ALA A 31 1.92 1.69 -2.46
C ALA A 31 3.09 0.89 -3.08
N GLN A 32 3.77 0.07 -2.26
CA GLN A 32 4.76 -0.90 -2.70
C GLN A 32 4.34 -2.31 -2.31
N LEU A 33 4.48 -3.23 -3.26
CA LEU A 33 4.18 -4.64 -3.08
C LEU A 33 5.47 -5.43 -2.96
N ILE A 34 5.58 -6.22 -1.90
CA ILE A 34 6.71 -7.11 -1.65
C ILE A 34 6.17 -8.54 -1.62
N PHE A 35 6.55 -9.32 -2.62
CA PHE A 35 6.15 -10.73 -2.76
C PHE A 35 7.39 -11.61 -2.66
N ASP A 36 7.55 -12.29 -1.53
CA ASP A 36 8.55 -13.32 -1.31
C ASP A 36 7.86 -14.70 -1.35
N ARG A 37 7.97 -15.36 -2.51
CA ARG A 37 7.38 -16.68 -2.74
C ARG A 37 8.17 -17.81 -2.08
N GLU A 38 9.47 -17.62 -1.81
CA GLU A 38 10.35 -18.61 -1.19
C GLU A 38 10.09 -18.72 0.31
N ARG A 39 9.88 -17.57 0.98
CA ARG A 39 9.59 -17.49 2.41
C ARG A 39 8.11 -17.28 2.74
N HIS A 40 7.26 -17.24 1.72
CA HIS A 40 5.81 -17.02 1.85
C HIS A 40 5.45 -15.69 2.54
N HIS A 41 6.23 -14.63 2.30
CA HIS A 41 5.92 -13.31 2.82
C HIS A 41 5.29 -12.44 1.74
N TYR A 42 4.09 -11.96 2.00
CA TYR A 42 3.34 -11.10 1.10
C TYR A 42 3.00 -9.83 1.89
N GLN A 43 3.58 -8.70 1.50
CA GLN A 43 3.38 -7.44 2.19
C GLN A 43 3.01 -6.33 1.21
N LEU A 44 2.03 -5.53 1.60
CA LEU A 44 1.70 -4.26 0.98
C LEU A 44 2.10 -3.17 1.96
N ILE A 45 3.01 -2.30 1.54
CA ILE A 45 3.57 -1.25 2.38
C ILE A 45 3.29 0.09 1.71
N TYR A 46 2.90 1.07 2.52
CA TYR A 46 2.68 2.43 2.07
C TYR A 46 3.90 3.27 2.43
N VAL A 47 4.61 3.76 1.41
CA VAL A 47 5.80 4.58 1.58
C VAL A 47 5.51 5.96 0.99
N GLY A 48 5.57 6.97 1.83
CA GLY A 48 5.27 8.33 1.41
C GLY A 48 5.43 9.33 2.51
N TRP A 49 5.16 10.58 2.15
CA TRP A 49 5.23 11.71 3.05
C TRP A 49 3.82 12.26 3.25
N GLN A 50 3.26 12.05 4.43
CA GLN A 50 2.04 12.75 4.80
C GLN A 50 2.45 14.18 5.16
N VAL A 51 2.15 15.14 4.27
CA VAL A 51 2.36 16.55 4.57
C VAL A 51 1.40 16.91 5.71
N PRO A 52 1.89 17.33 6.88
CA PRO A 52 1.00 17.80 7.92
C PRO A 52 0.30 19.06 7.41
N LEU A 53 -1.03 19.10 7.52
CA LEU A 53 -1.80 20.30 7.23
C LEU A 53 -1.33 21.38 8.20
N SER A 54 -0.47 22.27 7.73
CA SER A 54 -0.01 23.42 8.50
C SER A 54 -1.16 24.43 8.52
N ILE A 55 -2.05 24.26 9.49
CA ILE A 55 -3.05 25.27 9.85
C ILE A 55 -2.29 26.46 10.44
N PHE A 56 -2.00 27.45 9.60
CA PHE A 56 -1.57 28.76 10.06
C PHE A 56 -2.82 29.54 10.47
N PRO A 57 -3.09 29.77 11.76
CA PRO A 57 -4.07 30.77 12.15
C PRO A 57 -3.52 32.13 11.72
N GLU A 58 -4.04 32.66 10.62
CA GLU A 58 -3.82 34.06 10.27
C GLU A 58 -4.44 34.94 11.36
N ARG A 59 -3.59 35.79 11.95
CA ARG A 59 -3.86 36.87 12.91
C ARG A 59 -4.09 36.50 14.37
N CYS A 60 -3.08 36.86 15.16
CA CYS A 60 -3.25 37.58 16.42
C CYS A 60 -2.20 38.70 16.47
N PHE A 61 -2.52 39.88 15.94
CA PHE A 61 -1.95 41.19 16.31
C PHE A 61 -2.95 42.28 15.90
#